data_AF-A0A7Y3WD69-F1
#
_entry.id   AF-A0A7Y3WD69-F1
#
_cell.length_a   1.000
_cell.length_b   1.000
_cell.length_c   1.000
_cell.angle_alpha   90.00
_cell.angle_beta   90.00
_cell.angle_gamma   90.00
#
_symmetry.space_group_name_H-M   'P 1'
#
loop_
_entity.id
_entity.type
_entity.pdbx_description
1 polymer ?
#
loop_
_entity_poly.entity_id
_entity_poly.type
_entity_poly.pdbx_seq_one_letter_code
_entity_poly.pdbx_strand_id
1 'polypeptide(L)'
;MALSRRAFGVGLLGAGVFGTGGYFAVRDRPELQGLLGSRTTLFGFVGGEKEAFLADPDVVRALGGYGLTVDSRVAGSVEMVREPALLSQHPQFLWPSSSIMVDIARQNGISIRNDRVMLNTPVVVYSWQPVVDGLMKAGLVTVTNEGHHQLDLKALLDAILAGSDWSKLGVNSLYGRARIVSTDPNRSNSGFMFAGLVLSLFSGNVATSGDLATFGGKVQAIFRNMGFKSPSSGKLFDQYLAGGLGGEPMIVGYENQLVEWILADPARWERIKASAGAKPVVLYPRPTVYSAHPLIVVDENANRLIEALVSPKLQGLAWTRHGFRGPLGTATGNADSAIGTLLPAEVDAILPMPDAGVMLSLLPTLAS
;
A
#
# COMPACT_ATOMS: atom_id res chain seq x y z
N MET A 1 -9.68 27.65 -58.08
CA MET A 1 -10.02 28.81 -57.24
C MET A 1 -8.77 29.28 -56.52
N ALA A 2 -8.24 30.46 -56.86
CA ALA A 2 -7.06 31.02 -56.20
C ALA A 2 -7.50 31.67 -54.87
N LEU A 3 -7.02 31.15 -53.74
CA LEU A 3 -7.19 31.78 -52.43
C LEU A 3 -6.57 33.18 -52.47
N SER A 4 -7.35 34.21 -52.16
CA SER A 4 -6.85 35.59 -52.16
C SER A 4 -5.78 35.76 -51.07
N ARG A 5 -4.75 36.57 -51.33
CA ARG A 5 -3.68 36.86 -50.35
C ARG A 5 -4.23 37.37 -49.01
N ARG A 6 -5.40 38.01 -49.02
CA ARG A 6 -6.12 38.45 -47.80
C ARG A 6 -6.73 37.28 -47.02
N ALA A 7 -7.33 36.30 -47.70
CA ALA A 7 -7.86 35.10 -47.04
C ALA A 7 -6.73 34.25 -46.41
N PHE A 8 -5.56 34.19 -47.06
CA PHE A 8 -4.38 33.51 -46.52
C PHE A 8 -3.79 34.24 -45.31
N GLY A 9 -3.69 35.59 -45.36
CA GLY A 9 -3.20 36.39 -44.24
C GLY A 9 -4.11 36.37 -43.00
N VAL A 10 -5.43 36.41 -43.19
CA VAL A 10 -6.41 36.26 -42.09
C VAL A 10 -6.40 34.84 -41.52
N GLY A 11 -6.23 33.82 -42.37
CA GLY A 11 -6.05 32.44 -41.93
C GLY A 11 -4.80 32.22 -41.07
N LEU A 12 -3.67 32.82 -41.45
CA LEU A 12 -2.41 32.79 -40.69
C LEU A 12 -2.50 33.57 -39.36
N LEU A 13 -3.16 34.73 -39.36
CA LEU A 13 -3.39 35.50 -38.12
C LEU A 13 -4.35 34.76 -37.18
N GLY A 14 -5.41 34.14 -37.71
CA GLY A 14 -6.31 33.28 -36.94
C GLY A 14 -5.55 32.10 -36.32
N ALA A 15 -4.79 31.36 -37.13
CA ALA A 15 -3.96 30.25 -36.64
C ALA A 15 -2.92 30.69 -35.60
N GLY A 16 -2.32 31.87 -35.77
CA GLY A 16 -1.40 32.47 -34.81
C GLY A 16 -2.08 32.81 -33.49
N VAL A 17 -3.22 33.50 -33.50
CA VAL A 17 -3.96 33.87 -32.29
C VAL A 17 -4.53 32.65 -31.57
N PHE A 18 -5.04 31.64 -32.30
CA PHE A 18 -5.48 30.38 -31.70
C PHE A 18 -4.32 29.53 -31.17
N GLY A 19 -3.18 29.50 -31.86
CA GLY A 19 -1.98 28.79 -31.41
C GLY A 19 -1.36 29.43 -30.17
N THR A 20 -1.23 30.76 -30.15
CA THR A 20 -0.69 31.52 -29.01
C THR A 20 -1.67 31.53 -27.84
N GLY A 21 -2.96 31.77 -28.08
CA GLY A 21 -4.01 31.71 -27.06
C GLY A 21 -4.16 30.31 -26.45
N GLY A 22 -4.10 29.27 -27.27
CA GLY A 22 -4.07 27.87 -26.82
C GLY A 22 -2.82 27.54 -26.01
N TYR A 23 -1.65 28.03 -26.42
CA TYR A 23 -0.39 27.85 -25.67
C TYR A 23 -0.46 28.51 -24.28
N PHE A 24 -0.94 29.75 -24.17
CA PHE A 24 -1.09 30.41 -22.88
C PHE A 24 -2.16 29.76 -21.99
N ALA A 25 -3.30 29.34 -22.58
CA ALA A 25 -4.35 28.64 -21.84
C ALA A 25 -3.91 27.27 -21.30
N VAL A 26 -2.98 26.59 -21.98
CA VAL A 26 -2.44 25.28 -21.58
C VAL A 26 -1.19 25.42 -20.69
N ARG A 27 -0.38 26.47 -20.87
CA ARG A 27 0.81 26.74 -20.03
C ARG A 27 0.45 26.90 -18.55
N ASP A 28 -0.65 27.56 -18.27
CA ASP A 28 -1.10 27.85 -16.89
C ASP A 28 -1.92 26.70 -16.28
N ARG A 29 -2.11 25.59 -17.02
CA ARG A 29 -2.84 24.39 -16.57
C ARG A 29 -1.94 23.14 -16.66
N PRO A 30 -1.23 22.79 -15.57
CA PRO A 30 -0.34 21.63 -15.53
C PRO A 30 -0.98 20.35 -16.07
N GLU A 31 -2.27 20.13 -15.80
CA GLU A 31 -3.06 18.97 -16.22
C GLU A 31 -3.34 18.87 -17.73
N LEU A 32 -2.99 19.90 -18.50
CA LEU A 32 -3.12 19.94 -19.96
C LEU A 32 -1.78 20.03 -20.68
N GLN A 33 -0.65 20.12 -19.97
CA GLN A 33 0.68 20.29 -20.57
C GLN A 33 1.04 19.19 -21.57
N GLY A 34 0.55 17.95 -21.35
CA GLY A 34 0.79 16.84 -22.26
C GLY A 34 0.11 16.98 -23.64
N LEU A 35 -0.86 17.87 -23.79
CA LEU A 35 -1.48 18.19 -25.08
C LEU A 35 -0.56 18.98 -26.02
N LEU A 36 0.54 19.55 -25.49
CA LEU A 36 1.54 20.30 -26.26
C LEU A 36 2.62 19.39 -26.90
N GLY A 37 2.51 18.07 -26.75
CA GLY A 37 3.15 17.10 -27.66
C GLY A 37 4.43 16.43 -27.18
N SER A 38 5.03 16.81 -26.05
CA SER A 38 6.16 16.08 -25.45
C SER A 38 5.79 15.51 -24.08
N ARG A 39 5.84 14.19 -23.94
CA ARG A 39 5.76 13.52 -22.64
C ARG A 39 7.15 13.22 -22.12
N THR A 40 7.37 13.48 -20.84
CA THR A 40 8.59 13.06 -20.13
C THR A 40 8.35 11.65 -19.57
N THR A 41 9.19 10.70 -19.95
CA THR A 41 9.19 9.37 -19.33
C THR A 41 10.03 9.41 -18.06
N LEU A 42 9.41 9.01 -16.95
CA LEU A 42 10.07 8.88 -15.65
C LEU A 42 10.18 7.40 -15.29
N PHE A 43 11.41 6.95 -15.10
CA PHE A 43 11.74 5.62 -14.62
C PHE A 43 11.89 5.59 -13.09
N GLY A 44 11.33 4.57 -12.45
CA GLY A 44 11.46 4.40 -11.00
C GLY A 44 10.96 3.06 -10.49
N PHE A 45 11.13 2.83 -9.18
CA PHE A 45 10.68 1.62 -8.51
C PHE A 45 9.44 1.88 -7.65
N VAL A 46 8.51 0.93 -7.65
CA VAL A 46 7.23 1.03 -6.92
C VAL A 46 6.93 -0.25 -6.15
N GLY A 47 6.20 -0.11 -5.04
CA GLY A 47 5.69 -1.29 -4.33
C GLY A 47 4.61 -1.98 -5.16
N GLY A 48 4.52 -3.31 -5.07
CA GLY A 48 3.62 -4.11 -5.91
C GLY A 48 2.15 -3.70 -5.80
N GLU A 49 1.73 -3.17 -4.66
CA GLU A 49 0.38 -2.64 -4.46
C GLU A 49 0.02 -1.43 -5.34
N LYS A 50 1.00 -0.78 -5.99
CA LYS A 50 0.75 0.35 -6.91
C LYS A 50 0.72 -0.06 -8.38
N GLU A 51 1.03 -1.32 -8.69
CA GLU A 51 1.15 -1.80 -10.07
C GLU A 51 -0.18 -1.64 -10.82
N ALA A 52 -1.29 -2.09 -10.22
CA ALA A 52 -2.61 -1.95 -10.80
C ALA A 52 -3.04 -0.48 -10.93
N PHE A 53 -2.72 0.37 -9.95
CA PHE A 53 -2.97 1.82 -10.04
C PHE A 53 -2.26 2.46 -11.23
N LEU A 54 -0.96 2.19 -11.43
CA LEU A 54 -0.21 2.76 -12.53
C LEU A 54 -0.55 2.15 -13.90
N ALA A 55 -1.07 0.92 -13.92
CA ALA A 55 -1.57 0.27 -15.13
C ALA A 55 -3.00 0.71 -15.51
N ASP A 56 -3.74 1.36 -14.62
CA ASP A 56 -5.11 1.79 -14.89
C ASP A 56 -5.16 2.79 -16.06
N PRO A 57 -5.93 2.53 -17.13
CA PRO A 57 -5.99 3.42 -18.29
C PRO A 57 -6.42 4.86 -17.97
N ASP A 58 -7.26 5.09 -16.96
CA ASP A 58 -7.64 6.43 -16.52
C ASP A 58 -6.53 7.14 -15.76
N VAL A 59 -5.73 6.40 -14.98
CA VAL A 59 -4.52 6.91 -14.33
C VAL A 59 -3.47 7.27 -15.38
N VAL A 60 -3.20 6.39 -16.35
CA VAL A 60 -2.29 6.64 -17.47
C VAL A 60 -2.73 7.87 -18.27
N ARG A 61 -4.03 8.00 -18.58
CA ARG A 61 -4.57 9.20 -19.24
C ARG A 61 -4.40 10.46 -18.40
N ALA A 62 -4.64 10.38 -17.09
CA ALA A 62 -4.49 11.52 -16.19
C ALA A 62 -3.04 11.97 -16.10
N LEU A 63 -2.08 11.06 -15.89
CA LEU A 63 -0.64 11.35 -15.92
C LEU A 63 -0.21 11.92 -17.29
N GLY A 64 -0.77 11.38 -18.38
CA GLY A 64 -0.55 11.90 -19.72
C GLY A 64 -1.00 13.35 -19.91
N GLY A 65 -2.03 13.81 -19.20
CA GLY A 65 -2.45 15.21 -19.16
C GLY A 65 -1.38 16.13 -18.57
N TYR A 66 -0.66 15.65 -17.56
CA TYR A 66 0.52 16.30 -16.99
C TYR A 66 1.78 16.15 -17.87
N GLY A 67 1.67 15.57 -19.06
CA GLY A 67 2.81 15.33 -19.94
C GLY A 67 3.79 14.31 -19.36
N LEU A 68 3.30 13.34 -18.60
CA LEU A 68 4.12 12.31 -17.97
C LEU A 68 3.79 10.92 -18.54
N THR A 69 4.81 10.11 -18.67
CA THR A 69 4.73 8.65 -18.81
C THR A 69 5.53 8.05 -17.67
N VAL A 70 4.95 7.09 -16.94
CA VAL A 70 5.65 6.41 -15.84
C VAL A 70 6.10 5.04 -16.33
N ASP A 71 7.41 4.81 -16.33
CA ASP A 71 8.03 3.50 -16.55
C ASP A 71 8.44 2.94 -15.18
N SER A 72 7.57 2.15 -14.56
CA SER A 72 7.79 1.63 -13.21
C SER A 72 8.17 0.16 -13.21
N ARG A 73 9.10 -0.22 -12.34
CA ARG A 73 9.38 -1.63 -12.00
C ARG A 73 8.99 -1.93 -10.56
N VAL A 74 8.44 -3.11 -10.33
CA VAL A 74 8.09 -3.57 -8.98
C VAL A 74 9.34 -4.00 -8.22
N ALA A 75 9.49 -3.48 -7.01
CA ALA A 75 10.48 -3.93 -6.04
C ALA A 75 9.88 -3.89 -4.62
N GLY A 76 10.46 -4.63 -3.68
CA GLY A 76 10.13 -4.46 -2.27
C GLY A 76 10.56 -3.09 -1.76
N SER A 77 9.77 -2.41 -0.92
CA SER A 77 10.11 -1.06 -0.45
C SER A 77 11.43 -1.00 0.33
N VAL A 78 11.75 -2.08 1.05
CA VAL A 78 13.03 -2.22 1.75
C VAL A 78 14.16 -2.39 0.73
N GLU A 79 13.93 -3.18 -0.32
CA GLU A 79 14.89 -3.38 -1.41
C GLU A 79 15.19 -2.05 -2.13
N MET A 80 14.17 -1.24 -2.43
CA MET A 80 14.33 0.05 -3.15
C MET A 80 15.36 0.98 -2.54
N VAL A 81 15.48 0.97 -1.20
CA VAL A 81 16.32 1.91 -0.46
C VAL A 81 17.59 1.28 0.08
N ARG A 82 17.77 -0.04 -0.07
CA ARG A 82 18.93 -0.79 0.45
C ARG A 82 19.71 -1.56 -0.60
N GLU A 83 19.08 -1.99 -1.71
CA GLU A 83 19.73 -2.85 -2.70
C GLU A 83 20.49 -2.04 -3.76
N PRO A 84 21.83 -2.11 -3.79
CA PRO A 84 22.64 -1.32 -4.73
C PRO A 84 22.31 -1.62 -6.19
N ALA A 85 21.89 -2.86 -6.49
CA ALA A 85 21.53 -3.29 -7.84
C ALA A 85 20.26 -2.62 -8.39
N LEU A 86 19.38 -2.12 -7.52
CA LEU A 86 18.23 -1.30 -7.96
C LEU A 86 18.68 0.15 -8.20
N LEU A 87 19.48 0.70 -7.30
CA LEU A 87 19.96 2.09 -7.39
C LEU A 87 20.92 2.31 -8.58
N SER A 88 21.70 1.30 -8.96
CA SER A 88 22.59 1.35 -10.13
C SER A 88 21.85 1.41 -11.47
N GLN A 89 20.52 1.22 -11.49
CA GLN A 89 19.67 1.44 -12.65
C GLN A 89 19.26 2.91 -12.82
N HIS A 90 19.76 3.80 -11.96
CA HIS A 90 19.52 5.25 -11.98
C HIS A 90 18.03 5.64 -11.98
N PRO A 91 17.22 5.13 -11.03
CA PRO A 91 15.82 5.53 -10.92
C PRO A 91 15.70 7.03 -10.60
N GLN A 92 14.75 7.70 -11.24
CA GLN A 92 14.44 9.12 -11.02
C GLN A 92 13.51 9.31 -9.81
N PHE A 93 12.76 8.27 -9.44
CA PHE A 93 11.96 8.23 -8.22
C PHE A 93 11.94 6.83 -7.60
N LEU A 94 11.67 6.77 -6.30
CA LEU A 94 11.32 5.56 -5.56
C LEU A 94 9.97 5.79 -4.89
N TRP A 95 9.07 4.82 -4.95
CA TRP A 95 7.76 4.93 -4.30
C TRP A 95 7.51 3.80 -3.30
N PRO A 96 8.24 3.80 -2.17
CA PRO A 96 8.06 2.82 -1.12
C PRO A 96 6.72 2.98 -0.39
N SER A 97 6.50 2.11 0.61
CA SER A 97 5.23 1.99 1.33
C SER A 97 5.38 2.22 2.84
N SER A 98 6.43 2.93 3.23
CA SER A 98 6.56 3.46 4.58
C SER A 98 7.37 4.76 4.58
N SER A 99 6.95 5.73 5.37
CA SER A 99 7.72 6.96 5.59
C SER A 99 9.11 6.69 6.19
N ILE A 100 9.28 5.60 6.94
CA ILE A 100 10.60 5.19 7.48
C ILE A 100 11.59 4.88 6.34
N MET A 101 11.10 4.50 5.15
CA MET A 101 11.97 4.27 3.99
C MET A 101 12.65 5.55 3.50
N VAL A 102 12.07 6.72 3.76
CA VAL A 102 12.71 8.01 3.46
C VAL A 102 13.96 8.18 4.33
N ASP A 103 13.87 7.89 5.62
CA ASP A 103 15.00 8.01 6.54
C ASP A 103 16.08 6.95 6.26
N ILE A 104 15.67 5.71 5.96
CA ILE A 104 16.61 4.65 5.54
C ILE A 104 17.29 5.03 4.21
N ALA A 105 16.57 5.60 3.25
CA ALA A 105 17.15 6.09 2.01
C ALA A 105 18.23 7.16 2.25
N ARG A 106 17.96 8.13 3.14
CA ARG A 106 18.95 9.16 3.53
C ARG A 106 20.18 8.53 4.20
N GLN A 107 19.98 7.59 5.12
CA GLN A 107 21.08 6.88 5.80
C GLN A 107 21.96 6.08 4.82
N ASN A 108 21.36 5.56 3.74
CA ASN A 108 22.08 4.85 2.68
C ASN A 108 22.65 5.78 1.59
N GLY A 109 22.63 7.10 1.80
CA GLY A 109 23.26 8.07 0.90
C GLY A 109 22.48 8.37 -0.38
N ILE A 110 21.19 8.00 -0.46
CA ILE A 110 20.35 8.36 -1.59
C ILE A 110 20.09 9.87 -1.55
N SER A 111 20.39 10.56 -2.64
CA SER A 111 20.19 12.01 -2.76
C SER A 111 18.71 12.34 -2.98
N ILE A 112 17.98 12.51 -1.88
CA ILE A 112 16.56 12.90 -1.91
C ILE A 112 16.44 14.39 -2.24
N ARG A 113 15.79 14.71 -3.36
CA ARG A 113 15.50 16.08 -3.80
C ARG A 113 14.18 16.59 -3.25
N ASN A 114 13.21 15.69 -3.09
CA ASN A 114 11.91 15.95 -2.52
C ASN A 114 11.30 14.62 -2.05
N ASP A 115 10.44 14.65 -1.04
CA ASP A 115 9.65 13.51 -0.65
C ASP A 115 8.29 13.96 -0.12
N ARG A 116 7.23 13.23 -0.47
CA ARG A 116 5.88 13.53 0.03
C ARG A 116 5.02 12.27 0.03
N VAL A 117 4.23 12.11 1.09
CA VAL A 117 3.21 11.04 1.17
C VAL A 117 2.12 11.31 0.14
N MET A 118 1.96 10.38 -0.79
CA MET A 118 0.95 10.48 -1.85
C MET A 118 -0.34 9.77 -1.49
N LEU A 119 -0.20 8.62 -0.82
CA LEU A 119 -1.28 7.68 -0.53
C LEU A 119 -1.03 7.05 0.84
N ASN A 120 -2.09 6.52 1.44
CA ASN A 120 -2.01 5.74 2.68
C ASN A 120 -2.89 4.48 2.56
N THR A 121 -2.51 3.45 3.30
CA THR A 121 -3.33 2.24 3.48
C THR A 121 -3.10 1.69 4.89
N PRO A 122 -4.13 1.34 5.67
CA PRO A 122 -3.95 0.67 6.95
C PRO A 122 -3.31 -0.71 6.76
N VAL A 123 -2.44 -1.11 7.70
CA VAL A 123 -2.08 -2.51 7.86
C VAL A 123 -3.26 -3.25 8.47
N VAL A 124 -3.67 -4.35 7.84
CA VAL A 124 -4.79 -5.19 8.26
C VAL A 124 -4.37 -6.64 8.33
N VAL A 125 -5.21 -7.46 8.95
CA VAL A 125 -5.09 -8.90 8.95
C VAL A 125 -6.24 -9.48 8.14
N TYR A 126 -5.91 -10.25 7.10
CA TYR A 126 -6.90 -11.02 6.35
C TYR A 126 -7.03 -12.40 6.95
N SER A 127 -8.26 -12.85 7.15
CA SER A 127 -8.56 -14.20 7.61
C SER A 127 -9.85 -14.70 6.96
N TRP A 128 -10.31 -15.88 7.35
CA TRP A 128 -11.50 -16.50 6.78
C TRP A 128 -12.63 -16.51 7.79
N GLN A 129 -13.88 -16.40 7.35
CA GLN A 129 -15.04 -16.34 8.25
C GLN A 129 -15.01 -17.40 9.38
N PRO A 130 -14.73 -18.69 9.13
CA PRO A 130 -14.67 -19.68 10.21
C PRO A 130 -13.58 -19.42 11.27
N VAL A 131 -12.46 -18.81 10.86
CA VAL A 131 -11.40 -18.39 11.78
C VAL A 131 -11.87 -17.20 12.61
N VAL A 132 -12.45 -16.19 11.96
CA VAL A 132 -12.98 -14.99 12.63
C VAL A 132 -14.05 -15.35 13.65
N ASP A 133 -14.97 -16.26 13.30
CA ASP A 133 -16.01 -16.74 14.22
C ASP A 133 -15.41 -17.42 15.47
N GLY A 134 -14.33 -18.18 15.30
CA GLY A 134 -13.59 -18.78 16.42
C GLY A 134 -12.92 -17.72 17.29
N LEU A 135 -12.22 -16.77 16.67
CA LEU A 135 -11.53 -15.67 17.37
C LEU A 135 -12.51 -14.76 18.11
N MET A 136 -13.72 -14.53 17.57
CA MET A 136 -14.79 -13.82 18.26
C MET A 136 -15.24 -14.56 19.53
N LYS A 137 -15.45 -15.89 19.44
CA LYS A 137 -15.78 -16.71 20.62
C LYS A 137 -14.67 -16.73 21.66
N ALA A 138 -13.42 -16.63 21.22
CA ALA A 138 -12.25 -16.52 22.09
C ALA A 138 -12.03 -15.10 22.65
N GLY A 139 -12.86 -14.12 22.28
CA GLY A 139 -12.74 -12.73 22.72
C GLY A 139 -11.58 -11.95 22.08
N LEU A 140 -10.97 -12.47 21.02
CA LEU A 140 -9.83 -11.85 20.32
C LEU A 140 -10.30 -10.91 19.20
N VAL A 141 -11.53 -11.10 18.70
CA VAL A 141 -12.15 -10.23 17.72
C VAL A 141 -13.46 -9.67 18.27
N THR A 142 -13.67 -8.38 18.07
CA THR A 142 -14.92 -7.67 18.38
C THR A 142 -15.47 -7.02 17.12
N VAL A 143 -16.75 -6.68 17.11
CA VAL A 143 -17.40 -5.99 15.99
C VAL A 143 -17.75 -4.57 16.45
N THR A 144 -17.36 -3.56 15.68
CA THR A 144 -17.71 -2.16 15.96
C THR A 144 -19.20 -1.91 15.71
N ASN A 145 -19.71 -0.75 16.12
CA ASN A 145 -21.11 -0.38 15.86
C ASN A 145 -21.43 -0.30 14.37
N GLU A 146 -20.41 -0.01 13.54
CA GLU A 146 -20.46 0.09 12.09
C GLU A 146 -20.28 -1.27 11.39
N GLY A 147 -20.06 -2.35 12.15
CA GLY A 147 -19.96 -3.71 11.62
C GLY A 147 -18.55 -4.15 11.20
N HIS A 148 -17.51 -3.38 11.52
CA HIS A 148 -16.12 -3.75 11.19
C HIS A 148 -15.51 -4.64 12.27
N HIS A 149 -14.66 -5.58 11.86
CA HIS A 149 -14.00 -6.49 12.79
C HIS A 149 -12.71 -5.89 13.34
N GLN A 150 -12.64 -5.73 14.65
CA GLN A 150 -11.47 -5.23 15.35
C GLN A 150 -10.74 -6.38 16.05
N LEU A 151 -9.43 -6.51 15.83
CA LEU A 151 -8.58 -7.57 16.35
C LEU A 151 -7.72 -7.06 17.52
N ASP A 152 -7.77 -7.77 18.65
CA ASP A 152 -6.73 -7.67 19.68
C ASP A 152 -5.51 -8.46 19.23
N LEU A 153 -4.68 -7.79 18.41
CA LEU A 153 -3.50 -8.41 17.82
C LEU A 153 -2.47 -8.80 18.90
N LYS A 154 -2.36 -8.02 19.99
CA LYS A 154 -1.43 -8.36 21.06
C LYS A 154 -1.83 -9.65 21.75
N ALA A 155 -3.10 -9.80 22.13
CA ALA A 155 -3.60 -11.02 22.75
C ALA A 155 -3.46 -12.23 21.83
N LEU A 156 -3.71 -12.07 20.53
CA LEU A 156 -3.47 -13.12 19.54
C LEU A 156 -1.99 -13.52 19.48
N LEU A 157 -1.06 -12.55 19.44
CA LEU A 157 0.38 -12.82 19.42
C LEU A 157 0.86 -13.51 20.70
N ASP A 158 0.34 -13.10 21.87
CA ASP A 158 0.60 -13.77 23.15
C ASP A 158 0.12 -15.24 23.10
N ALA A 159 -1.06 -15.52 22.55
CA ALA A 159 -1.58 -16.88 22.37
C ALA A 159 -0.72 -17.73 21.41
N ILE A 160 -0.24 -17.13 20.32
CA ILE A 160 0.66 -17.78 19.35
C ILE A 160 2.01 -18.11 20.01
N LEU A 161 2.59 -17.19 20.79
CA LEU A 161 3.84 -17.43 21.51
C LEU A 161 3.71 -18.50 22.60
N ALA A 162 2.53 -18.60 23.22
CA ALA A 162 2.21 -19.69 24.15
C ALA A 162 2.00 -21.04 23.44
N GLY A 163 2.05 -21.08 22.10
CA GLY A 163 1.89 -22.31 21.32
C GLY A 163 0.45 -22.81 21.28
N SER A 164 -0.53 -21.91 21.35
CA SER A 164 -1.96 -22.27 21.28
C SER A 164 -2.29 -22.92 19.94
N ASP A 165 -3.04 -24.01 19.98
CA ASP A 165 -3.60 -24.64 18.78
C ASP A 165 -4.84 -23.88 18.28
N TRP A 166 -5.14 -23.99 17.00
CA TRP A 166 -6.34 -23.39 16.40
C TRP A 166 -7.64 -23.79 17.11
N SER A 167 -7.73 -25.05 17.56
CA SER A 167 -8.88 -25.55 18.32
C SER A 167 -9.10 -24.79 19.64
N LYS A 168 -8.02 -24.39 20.33
CA LYS A 168 -8.11 -23.57 21.56
C LYS A 168 -8.56 -22.14 21.28
N LEU A 169 -8.37 -21.66 20.05
CA LEU A 169 -8.89 -20.38 19.57
C LEU A 169 -10.28 -20.51 18.92
N GLY A 170 -10.98 -21.63 19.14
CA GLY A 170 -12.33 -21.84 18.65
C GLY A 170 -12.42 -22.28 17.18
N VAL A 171 -11.30 -22.62 16.54
CA VAL A 171 -11.22 -23.00 15.12
C VAL A 171 -10.88 -24.49 14.96
N ASN A 172 -11.84 -25.36 15.25
CA ASN A 172 -11.65 -26.82 15.25
C ASN A 172 -11.38 -27.44 13.87
N SER A 173 -11.69 -26.72 12.79
CA SER A 173 -11.46 -27.19 11.41
C SER A 173 -9.99 -27.12 10.99
N LEU A 174 -9.15 -26.39 11.74
CA LEU A 174 -7.73 -26.22 11.44
C LEU A 174 -6.87 -27.07 12.36
N TYR A 175 -5.84 -27.67 11.79
CA TYR A 175 -4.89 -28.50 12.51
C TYR A 175 -3.65 -27.70 12.95
N GLY A 176 -3.12 -28.05 14.13
CA GLY A 176 -1.85 -27.54 14.63
C GLY A 176 -1.92 -26.16 15.29
N ARG A 177 -0.74 -25.56 15.46
CA ARG A 177 -0.56 -24.29 16.15
C ARG A 177 -1.13 -23.12 15.36
N ALA A 178 -1.77 -22.20 16.09
CA ALA A 178 -2.18 -20.92 15.55
C ALA A 178 -0.95 -20.14 15.05
N ARG A 179 -1.09 -19.52 13.88
CA ARG A 179 -0.05 -18.71 13.26
C ARG A 179 -0.67 -17.54 12.51
N ILE A 180 0.10 -16.47 12.39
CA ILE A 180 -0.16 -15.33 11.52
C ILE A 180 1.02 -15.20 10.57
N VAL A 181 0.77 -15.06 9.27
CA VAL A 181 1.83 -15.01 8.25
C VAL A 181 2.02 -13.60 7.73
N SER A 182 3.25 -13.16 7.62
CA SER A 182 3.62 -11.92 6.94
C SER A 182 4.73 -12.18 5.92
N THR A 183 5.02 -11.18 5.11
CA THR A 183 6.10 -11.22 4.12
C THR A 183 7.47 -11.16 4.78
N ASP A 184 8.53 -11.46 4.01
CA ASP A 184 9.91 -11.26 4.45
C ASP A 184 10.15 -9.77 4.81
N PRO A 185 10.50 -9.46 6.08
CA PRO A 185 10.65 -8.08 6.54
C PRO A 185 11.91 -7.39 5.99
N ASN A 186 12.89 -8.15 5.47
CA ASN A 186 14.08 -7.60 4.83
C ASN A 186 13.83 -7.19 3.37
N ARG A 187 12.70 -7.60 2.80
CA ARG A 187 12.37 -7.35 1.39
C ARG A 187 11.12 -6.52 1.24
N SER A 188 10.04 -6.92 1.91
CA SER A 188 8.72 -6.35 1.76
C SER A 188 8.33 -5.46 2.93
N ASN A 189 7.65 -4.36 2.60
CA ASN A 189 7.18 -3.39 3.58
C ASN A 189 6.13 -3.96 4.56
N SER A 190 5.26 -4.89 4.15
CA SER A 190 4.26 -5.43 5.09
C SER A 190 4.92 -6.22 6.22
N GLY A 191 6.01 -6.92 5.92
CA GLY A 191 6.82 -7.63 6.90
C GLY A 191 7.57 -6.65 7.79
N PHE A 192 8.17 -5.63 7.18
CA PHE A 192 8.85 -4.55 7.89
C PHE A 192 7.91 -3.84 8.90
N MET A 193 6.75 -3.40 8.43
CA MET A 193 5.76 -2.70 9.25
C MET A 193 5.20 -3.63 10.34
N PHE A 194 4.91 -4.89 10.01
CA PHE A 194 4.43 -5.85 10.98
C PHE A 194 5.46 -6.13 12.07
N ALA A 195 6.75 -6.24 11.74
CA ALA A 195 7.82 -6.42 12.73
C ALA A 195 7.88 -5.26 13.74
N GLY A 196 7.79 -4.01 13.25
CA GLY A 196 7.77 -2.83 14.11
C GLY A 196 6.48 -2.71 14.95
N LEU A 197 5.32 -3.05 14.38
CA LEU A 197 4.06 -3.10 15.10
C LEU A 197 4.10 -4.16 16.22
N VAL A 198 4.56 -5.38 15.91
CA VAL A 198 4.70 -6.47 16.92
C VAL A 198 5.62 -6.03 18.06
N LEU A 199 6.77 -5.42 17.75
CA LEU A 199 7.67 -4.92 18.78
C LEU A 199 7.00 -3.86 19.65
N SER A 200 6.30 -2.90 19.03
CA SER A 200 5.59 -1.82 19.73
C SER A 200 4.45 -2.35 20.60
N LEU A 201 3.70 -3.36 20.14
CA LEU A 201 2.64 -4.00 20.93
C LEU A 201 3.19 -4.69 22.19
N PHE A 202 4.36 -5.33 22.13
CA PHE A 202 4.99 -5.90 23.32
C PHE A 202 5.59 -4.85 24.24
N SER A 203 6.05 -3.73 23.68
CA SER A 203 6.60 -2.59 24.43
C SER A 203 5.49 -1.76 25.11
N GLY A 204 4.26 -1.85 24.61
CA GLY A 204 3.10 -1.06 25.08
C GLY A 204 3.05 0.37 24.52
N ASN A 205 4.02 0.77 23.69
CA ASN A 205 4.10 2.05 23.00
C ASN A 205 5.02 1.92 21.78
N VAL A 206 5.29 3.00 21.04
CA VAL A 206 6.30 3.05 19.97
C VAL A 206 7.63 2.54 20.52
N ALA A 207 8.13 1.43 19.96
CA ALA A 207 9.28 0.74 20.51
C ALA A 207 10.58 1.53 20.37
N THR A 208 11.43 1.43 21.39
CA THR A 208 12.77 2.01 21.44
C THR A 208 13.86 0.93 21.31
N SER A 209 15.13 1.35 21.27
CA SER A 209 16.27 0.42 21.28
C SER A 209 16.34 -0.44 22.55
N GLY A 210 15.91 0.09 23.70
CA GLY A 210 15.85 -0.68 24.95
C GLY A 210 14.78 -1.77 24.91
N ASP A 211 13.65 -1.47 24.26
CA ASP A 211 12.57 -2.43 24.05
C ASP A 211 12.99 -3.54 23.08
N LEU A 212 13.76 -3.21 22.04
CA LEU A 212 14.32 -4.21 21.13
C LEU A 212 15.15 -5.25 21.88
N ALA A 213 15.99 -4.83 22.84
CA ALA A 213 16.78 -5.76 23.65
C ALA A 213 15.91 -6.67 24.52
N THR A 214 14.77 -6.16 24.99
CA THR A 214 13.86 -6.88 25.90
C THR A 214 12.88 -7.80 25.16
N PHE A 215 12.34 -7.35 24.04
CA PHE A 215 11.22 -8.00 23.34
C PHE A 215 11.58 -8.50 21.93
N GLY A 216 12.75 -8.18 21.38
CA GLY A 216 13.17 -8.61 20.04
C GLY A 216 13.10 -10.13 19.84
N GLY A 217 13.43 -10.92 20.88
CA GLY A 217 13.30 -12.38 20.84
C GLY A 217 11.86 -12.88 20.64
N LYS A 218 10.85 -12.13 21.12
CA LYS A 218 9.44 -12.45 20.87
C LYS A 218 9.07 -12.19 19.42
N VAL A 219 9.52 -11.07 18.84
CA VAL A 219 9.31 -10.75 17.43
C VAL A 219 9.94 -11.82 16.54
N GLN A 220 11.18 -12.20 16.84
CA GLN A 220 11.87 -13.28 16.13
C GLN A 220 11.13 -14.62 16.21
N ALA A 221 10.60 -14.98 17.39
CA ALA A 221 9.83 -16.20 17.56
C ALA A 221 8.54 -16.20 16.71
N ILE A 222 7.83 -15.07 16.63
CA ILE A 222 6.66 -14.92 15.76
C ILE A 222 7.03 -15.15 14.28
N PHE A 223 8.08 -14.47 13.79
CA PHE A 223 8.51 -14.61 12.38
C PHE A 223 9.04 -16.00 12.04
N ARG A 224 9.74 -16.66 12.98
CA ARG A 224 10.20 -18.04 12.81
C ARG A 224 9.04 -19.02 12.68
N ASN A 225 7.97 -18.83 13.44
CA ASN A 225 6.79 -19.71 13.42
C ASN A 225 5.96 -19.60 12.12
N MET A 226 6.24 -18.63 11.23
CA MET A 226 5.56 -18.47 9.94
C MET A 226 6.00 -19.52 8.90
N GLY A 227 7.23 -20.00 8.99
CA GLY A 227 7.87 -20.76 7.92
C GLY A 227 8.33 -19.86 6.77
N PHE A 228 8.01 -20.27 5.53
CA PHE A 228 8.32 -19.51 4.31
C PHE A 228 7.62 -18.14 4.33
N LYS A 229 8.35 -17.10 3.98
CA LYS A 229 7.85 -15.71 3.98
C LYS A 229 7.88 -15.19 2.56
N SER A 230 6.71 -14.81 2.05
CA SER A 230 6.56 -14.30 0.70
C SER A 230 7.38 -13.01 0.50
N PRO A 231 7.98 -12.78 -0.67
CA PRO A 231 8.79 -11.59 -0.91
C PRO A 231 7.96 -10.32 -1.14
N SER A 232 6.65 -10.41 -1.32
CA SER A 232 5.77 -9.23 -1.48
C SER A 232 4.35 -9.48 -0.97
N SER A 233 3.67 -8.41 -0.55
CA SER A 233 2.30 -8.46 -0.02
C SER A 233 1.29 -8.91 -1.07
N GLY A 234 1.49 -8.52 -2.34
CA GLY A 234 0.67 -9.00 -3.46
C GLY A 234 0.75 -10.52 -3.63
N LYS A 235 1.97 -11.08 -3.66
CA LYS A 235 2.16 -12.54 -3.74
C LYS A 235 1.58 -13.27 -2.53
N LEU A 236 1.74 -12.70 -1.32
CA LEU A 236 1.14 -13.29 -0.11
C LEU A 236 -0.38 -13.29 -0.17
N PHE A 237 -0.99 -12.22 -0.70
CA PHE A 237 -2.44 -12.12 -0.86
C PHE A 237 -2.96 -13.11 -1.91
N ASP A 238 -2.26 -13.30 -3.03
CA ASP A 238 -2.57 -14.33 -4.02
C ASP A 238 -2.48 -15.74 -3.43
N GLN A 239 -1.43 -16.01 -2.63
CA GLN A 239 -1.26 -17.27 -1.90
C GLN A 239 -2.41 -17.50 -0.91
N TYR A 240 -2.83 -16.46 -0.20
CA TYR A 240 -3.97 -16.53 0.70
C TYR A 240 -5.25 -16.93 -0.03
N LEU A 241 -5.59 -16.22 -1.10
CA LEU A 241 -6.79 -16.52 -1.87
C LEU A 241 -6.75 -17.90 -2.54
N ALA A 242 -5.59 -18.32 -3.05
CA ALA A 242 -5.41 -19.60 -3.72
C ALA A 242 -5.37 -20.78 -2.72
N GLY A 243 -4.73 -20.59 -1.57
CA GLY A 243 -4.58 -21.61 -0.53
C GLY A 243 -5.84 -21.79 0.33
N GLY A 244 -6.72 -20.80 0.35
CA GLY A 244 -7.95 -20.85 1.14
C GLY A 244 -7.68 -20.97 2.64
N LEU A 245 -8.72 -21.38 3.38
CA LEU A 245 -8.68 -21.58 4.82
C LEU A 245 -7.56 -22.52 5.28
N GLY A 246 -7.29 -23.60 4.54
CA GLY A 246 -6.32 -24.62 4.93
C GLY A 246 -4.86 -24.23 4.65
N GLY A 247 -4.61 -23.45 3.60
CA GLY A 247 -3.26 -23.03 3.22
C GLY A 247 -2.78 -21.86 4.07
N GLU A 248 -3.50 -20.73 4.00
CA GLU A 248 -3.17 -19.52 4.76
C GLU A 248 -4.39 -19.07 5.57
N PRO A 249 -4.52 -19.56 6.82
CA PRO A 249 -5.63 -19.20 7.69
C PRO A 249 -5.71 -17.69 8.01
N MET A 250 -4.55 -17.03 8.06
CA MET A 250 -4.42 -15.65 8.47
C MET A 250 -3.12 -15.02 7.96
N ILE A 251 -3.24 -13.90 7.24
CA ILE A 251 -2.10 -13.15 6.70
C ILE A 251 -2.16 -11.67 7.08
N VAL A 252 -1.00 -11.03 7.13
CA VAL A 252 -0.87 -9.57 7.22
C VAL A 252 -0.83 -8.99 5.81
N GLY A 253 -1.59 -7.91 5.58
CA GLY A 253 -1.61 -7.20 4.31
C GLY A 253 -2.05 -5.75 4.49
N TYR A 254 -2.48 -5.15 3.39
CA TYR A 254 -3.00 -3.78 3.35
C TYR A 254 -4.47 -3.77 2.96
N GLU A 255 -5.26 -2.90 3.56
CA GLU A 255 -6.71 -2.74 3.32
C GLU A 255 -7.07 -2.69 1.83
N ASN A 256 -6.28 -1.94 1.05
CA ASN A 256 -6.54 -1.71 -0.36
C ASN A 256 -6.47 -2.98 -1.24
N GLN A 257 -5.74 -4.03 -0.82
CA GLN A 257 -5.59 -5.25 -1.61
C GLN A 257 -6.92 -6.00 -1.82
N LEU A 258 -7.77 -6.07 -0.79
CA LEU A 258 -9.09 -6.69 -0.95
C LEU A 258 -9.99 -5.84 -1.85
N VAL A 259 -9.90 -4.51 -1.73
CA VAL A 259 -10.67 -3.58 -2.55
C VAL A 259 -10.33 -3.75 -4.02
N GLU A 260 -9.05 -3.74 -4.36
CA GLU A 260 -8.58 -3.96 -5.73
C GLU A 260 -9.04 -5.31 -6.28
N TRP A 261 -8.94 -6.36 -5.46
CA TRP A 261 -9.36 -7.69 -5.89
C TRP A 261 -10.87 -7.81 -6.13
N ILE A 262 -11.70 -7.17 -5.29
CA ILE A 262 -13.15 -7.11 -5.49
C ILE A 262 -13.48 -6.35 -6.77
N LEU A 263 -12.80 -5.23 -7.01
CA LEU A 263 -13.03 -4.38 -8.18
C LEU A 263 -12.57 -4.99 -9.49
N ALA A 264 -11.53 -5.82 -9.45
CA ALA A 264 -11.02 -6.52 -10.63
C ALA A 264 -12.03 -7.55 -11.18
N ASP A 265 -12.84 -8.17 -10.32
CA ASP A 265 -13.92 -9.08 -10.71
C ASP A 265 -15.10 -9.04 -9.72
N PRO A 266 -16.01 -8.05 -9.85
CA PRO A 266 -17.16 -7.92 -8.95
C PRO A 266 -18.08 -9.14 -8.98
N ALA A 267 -18.19 -9.82 -10.13
CA ALA A 267 -19.02 -11.01 -10.27
C ALA A 267 -18.44 -12.21 -9.49
N ARG A 268 -17.11 -12.35 -9.42
CA ARG A 268 -16.46 -13.29 -8.50
C ARG A 268 -16.78 -12.96 -7.05
N TRP A 269 -16.76 -11.68 -6.68
CA TRP A 269 -17.09 -11.28 -5.31
C TRP A 269 -18.53 -11.64 -4.93
N GLU A 270 -19.50 -11.34 -5.80
CA GLU A 270 -20.91 -11.71 -5.56
C GLU A 270 -21.09 -13.23 -5.41
N ARG A 271 -20.43 -14.03 -6.26
CA ARG A 271 -20.45 -15.49 -6.14
C ARG A 271 -19.87 -15.98 -4.81
N ILE A 272 -18.77 -15.38 -4.33
CA ILE A 272 -18.16 -15.75 -3.05
C ILE A 272 -19.07 -15.38 -1.88
N LYS A 273 -19.67 -14.18 -1.90
CA LYS A 273 -20.64 -13.75 -0.89
C LYS A 273 -21.88 -14.66 -0.84
N ALA A 274 -22.37 -15.11 -1.99
CA ALA A 274 -23.51 -16.02 -2.09
C ALA A 274 -23.16 -17.49 -1.76
N SER A 275 -21.87 -17.85 -1.84
CA SER A 275 -21.44 -19.22 -1.54
C SER A 275 -21.53 -19.55 -0.04
N ALA A 276 -21.71 -20.84 0.25
CA ALA A 276 -21.57 -21.40 1.59
C ALA A 276 -20.10 -21.63 2.00
N GLY A 277 -19.15 -21.31 1.13
CA GLY A 277 -17.72 -21.46 1.39
C GLY A 277 -17.18 -20.44 2.38
N ALA A 278 -15.94 -20.64 2.81
CA ALA A 278 -15.24 -19.68 3.64
C ALA A 278 -15.02 -18.37 2.86
N LYS A 279 -15.42 -17.25 3.47
CA LYS A 279 -15.32 -15.91 2.88
C LYS A 279 -14.09 -15.20 3.45
N PRO A 280 -13.35 -14.42 2.65
CA PRO A 280 -12.29 -13.58 3.17
C PRO A 280 -12.89 -12.47 4.04
N VAL A 281 -12.24 -12.17 5.16
CA VAL A 281 -12.65 -11.16 6.14
C VAL A 281 -11.44 -10.31 6.50
N VAL A 282 -11.66 -9.00 6.56
CA VAL A 282 -10.66 -8.03 7.01
C VAL A 282 -10.82 -7.81 8.51
N LEU A 283 -9.72 -7.94 9.23
CA LEU A 283 -9.60 -7.61 10.64
C LEU A 283 -8.68 -6.39 10.79
N TYR A 284 -9.11 -5.41 11.57
CA TYR A 284 -8.33 -4.21 11.88
C TYR A 284 -7.68 -4.37 13.25
N PRO A 285 -6.34 -4.54 13.34
CA PRO A 285 -5.66 -4.53 14.63
C PRO A 285 -5.91 -3.23 15.40
N ARG A 286 -6.08 -3.31 16.73
CA ARG A 286 -6.13 -2.14 17.61
C ARG A 286 -5.04 -2.22 18.67
N PRO A 287 -4.01 -1.35 18.63
CA PRO A 287 -3.69 -0.42 17.55
C PRO A 287 -3.15 -1.13 16.29
N THR A 288 -3.19 -0.43 15.15
CA THR A 288 -2.49 -0.80 13.90
C THR A 288 -1.48 0.30 13.52
N VAL A 289 -0.84 0.16 12.35
CA VAL A 289 0.05 1.17 11.74
C VAL A 289 -0.45 1.52 10.35
N TYR A 290 -0.27 2.78 9.94
CA TYR A 290 -0.51 3.20 8.56
C TYR A 290 0.73 2.96 7.70
N SER A 291 0.53 2.27 6.57
CA SER A 291 1.48 2.21 5.47
C SER A 291 1.34 3.48 4.65
N ALA A 292 2.13 4.50 4.99
CA ALA A 292 2.26 5.70 4.19
C ALA A 292 3.10 5.44 2.94
N HIS A 293 2.66 5.92 1.78
CA HIS A 293 3.33 5.71 0.50
C HIS A 293 3.99 7.01 0.01
N PRO A 294 5.19 7.36 0.50
CA PRO A 294 5.90 8.54 0.04
C PRO A 294 6.49 8.31 -1.34
N LEU A 295 6.30 9.28 -2.24
CA LEU A 295 7.12 9.37 -3.44
C LEU A 295 8.42 10.07 -3.05
N ILE A 296 9.55 9.37 -3.18
CA ILE A 296 10.90 9.90 -3.01
C ILE A 296 11.42 10.29 -4.39
N VAL A 297 11.68 11.58 -4.58
CA VAL A 297 12.24 12.17 -5.79
C VAL A 297 13.76 12.15 -5.68
N VAL A 298 14.42 11.46 -6.61
CA VAL A 298 15.89 11.37 -6.70
C VAL A 298 16.42 12.32 -7.78
N ASP A 299 15.64 12.52 -8.84
CA ASP A 299 15.90 13.46 -9.93
C ASP A 299 14.82 14.56 -9.95
N GLU A 300 15.21 15.82 -10.06
CA GLU A 300 14.29 16.97 -10.00
C GLU A 300 13.18 16.93 -11.06
N ASN A 301 13.41 16.26 -12.21
CA ASN A 301 12.38 16.09 -13.23
C ASN A 301 11.18 15.26 -12.73
N ALA A 302 11.37 14.42 -11.72
CA ALA A 302 10.30 13.64 -11.11
C ALA A 302 9.41 14.45 -10.14
N ASN A 303 9.72 15.72 -9.84
CA ASN A 303 8.83 16.58 -9.04
C ASN A 303 7.44 16.76 -9.68
N ARG A 304 7.36 16.77 -11.02
CA ARG A 304 6.07 16.85 -11.74
C ARG A 304 5.17 15.65 -11.45
N LEU A 305 5.74 14.50 -11.06
CA LEU A 305 4.96 13.34 -10.65
C LEU A 305 4.25 13.60 -9.32
N ILE A 306 4.86 14.34 -8.38
CA ILE A 306 4.18 14.79 -7.15
C ILE A 306 2.98 15.66 -7.51
N GLU A 307 3.16 16.65 -8.37
CA GLU A 307 2.10 17.57 -8.79
C GLU A 307 0.91 16.84 -9.41
N ALA A 308 1.19 15.86 -10.26
CA ALA A 308 0.15 15.02 -10.86
C ALA A 308 -0.57 14.18 -9.80
N LEU A 309 0.17 13.46 -8.95
CA LEU A 309 -0.39 12.51 -7.99
C LEU A 309 -1.25 13.18 -6.90
N VAL A 310 -0.99 14.44 -6.55
CA VAL A 310 -1.84 15.18 -5.60
C VAL A 310 -3.11 15.77 -6.24
N SER A 311 -3.27 15.63 -7.56
CA SER A 311 -4.47 16.12 -8.24
C SER A 311 -5.74 15.42 -7.73
N PRO A 312 -6.87 16.15 -7.59
CA PRO A 312 -8.14 15.54 -7.17
C PRO A 312 -8.56 14.35 -8.03
N LYS A 313 -8.24 14.39 -9.34
CA LYS A 313 -8.55 13.30 -10.26
C LYS A 313 -7.78 12.02 -9.91
N LEU A 314 -6.45 12.10 -9.76
CA LEU A 314 -5.63 10.93 -9.44
C LEU A 314 -5.91 10.42 -8.01
N GLN A 315 -6.14 11.32 -7.05
CA GLN A 315 -6.54 10.96 -5.70
C GLN A 315 -7.91 10.28 -5.65
N GLY A 316 -8.87 10.75 -6.46
CA GLY A 316 -10.18 10.11 -6.60
C GLY A 316 -10.06 8.69 -7.17
N LEU A 317 -9.30 8.51 -8.26
CA LEU A 317 -9.05 7.19 -8.85
C LEU A 317 -8.36 6.24 -7.86
N ALA A 318 -7.35 6.72 -7.14
CA ALA A 318 -6.61 5.92 -6.16
C ALA A 318 -7.56 5.36 -5.08
N TRP A 319 -8.53 6.14 -4.63
CA TRP A 319 -9.53 5.69 -3.67
C TRP A 319 -10.61 4.79 -4.31
N THR A 320 -11.32 5.28 -5.32
CA THR A 320 -12.53 4.62 -5.83
C THR A 320 -12.24 3.37 -6.66
N ARG A 321 -11.03 3.27 -7.23
CA ARG A 321 -10.64 2.15 -8.10
C ARG A 321 -9.56 1.26 -7.49
N HIS A 322 -8.83 1.77 -6.50
CA HIS A 322 -7.67 1.07 -5.93
C HIS A 322 -7.64 1.00 -4.41
N GLY A 323 -8.62 1.59 -3.70
CA GLY A 323 -8.73 1.50 -2.24
C GLY A 323 -7.64 2.25 -1.46
N PHE A 324 -6.81 3.07 -2.11
CA PHE A 324 -5.83 3.90 -1.43
C PHE A 324 -6.50 5.12 -0.80
N ARG A 325 -6.21 5.38 0.47
CA ARG A 325 -6.59 6.61 1.15
C ARG A 325 -5.64 7.73 0.75
N GLY A 326 -6.11 8.97 0.87
CA GLY A 326 -5.31 10.15 0.54
C GLY A 326 -4.12 10.38 1.49
N PRO A 327 -3.32 11.43 1.27
CA PRO A 327 -2.13 11.75 2.06
C PRO A 327 -2.36 11.89 3.57
N LEU A 328 -3.58 12.23 3.99
CA LEU A 328 -3.97 12.38 5.39
C LEU A 328 -4.63 11.13 6.00
N GLY A 329 -4.65 10.01 5.27
CA GLY A 329 -5.29 8.77 5.72
C GLY A 329 -6.82 8.78 5.59
N THR A 330 -7.40 9.81 4.98
CA THR A 330 -8.84 9.94 4.76
C THR A 330 -9.23 9.50 3.35
N ALA A 331 -10.48 9.07 3.18
CA ALA A 331 -11.07 8.86 1.85
C ALA A 331 -11.05 10.18 1.05
N THR A 332 -10.67 10.13 -0.23
CA THR A 332 -10.54 11.30 -1.12
C THR A 332 -11.69 11.42 -2.13
N GLY A 333 -12.72 10.61 -1.98
CA GLY A 333 -13.94 10.66 -2.78
C GLY A 333 -15.03 9.77 -2.17
N ASN A 334 -16.23 9.78 -2.76
CA ASN A 334 -17.26 8.82 -2.41
C ASN A 334 -16.90 7.50 -3.09
N ALA A 335 -16.52 6.48 -2.32
CA ALA A 335 -16.47 5.12 -2.86
C ALA A 335 -17.90 4.76 -3.29
N ASP A 336 -18.07 4.10 -4.44
CA ASP A 336 -19.34 3.46 -4.76
C ASP A 336 -19.78 2.62 -3.56
N SER A 337 -21.08 2.62 -3.28
CA SER A 337 -21.64 2.13 -2.00
C SER A 337 -21.20 0.71 -1.63
N ALA A 338 -20.85 -0.12 -2.63
CA ALA A 338 -20.38 -1.49 -2.42
C ALA A 338 -19.02 -1.58 -1.72
N ILE A 339 -18.11 -0.62 -1.91
CA ILE A 339 -16.80 -0.56 -1.24
C ILE A 339 -16.88 0.28 0.02
N GLY A 340 -17.62 1.39 -0.03
CA GLY A 340 -17.77 2.31 1.10
C GLY A 340 -18.32 1.63 2.36
N THR A 341 -19.14 0.59 2.23
CA THR A 341 -19.64 -0.18 3.39
C THR A 341 -18.69 -1.28 3.87
N LEU A 342 -17.70 -1.68 3.07
CA LEU A 342 -16.74 -2.73 3.45
C LEU A 342 -15.62 -2.19 4.35
N LEU A 343 -15.30 -0.91 4.21
CA LEU A 343 -14.18 -0.26 4.88
C LEU A 343 -14.67 0.71 5.95
N PRO A 344 -13.96 0.83 7.09
CA PRO A 344 -14.24 1.88 8.05
C PRO A 344 -13.93 3.24 7.44
N ALA A 345 -14.74 4.25 7.76
CA ALA A 345 -14.49 5.62 7.31
C ALA A 345 -13.12 6.11 7.81
N GLU A 346 -12.81 5.83 9.08
CA GLU A 346 -11.57 6.23 9.77
C GLU A 346 -10.98 5.05 10.54
N VAL A 347 -9.65 5.09 10.75
CA VAL A 347 -8.93 4.12 11.56
C VAL A 347 -8.15 4.89 12.63
N ASP A 348 -8.69 4.95 13.84
CA ASP A 348 -8.24 5.94 14.84
C ASP A 348 -7.10 5.44 15.73
N ALA A 349 -7.01 4.12 15.95
CA ALA A 349 -6.02 3.53 16.84
C ALA A 349 -4.73 3.22 16.10
N ILE A 350 -3.95 4.27 15.82
CA ILE A 350 -2.72 4.18 15.03
C ILE A 350 -1.51 4.40 15.91
N LEU A 351 -0.56 3.48 15.84
CA LEU A 351 0.79 3.67 16.34
C LEU A 351 1.72 4.20 15.24
N PRO A 352 2.61 5.14 15.55
CA PRO A 352 3.79 5.39 14.75
C PRO A 352 4.68 4.14 14.65
N MET A 353 5.42 4.03 13.55
CA MET A 353 6.49 3.03 13.45
C MET A 353 7.66 3.37 14.36
N PRO A 354 8.39 2.37 14.90
CA PRO A 354 9.70 2.59 15.49
C PRO A 354 10.64 3.28 14.50
N ASP A 355 11.61 4.02 15.02
CA ASP A 355 12.57 4.74 14.18
C ASP A 355 13.44 3.80 13.32
N ALA A 356 14.08 4.38 12.31
CA ALA A 356 14.92 3.64 11.37
C ALA A 356 16.05 2.85 12.07
N GLY A 357 16.64 3.37 13.15
CA GLY A 357 17.73 2.69 13.87
C GLY A 357 17.26 1.43 14.59
N VAL A 358 16.11 1.51 15.28
CA VAL A 358 15.45 0.35 15.91
C VAL A 358 15.09 -0.69 14.85
N MET A 359 14.45 -0.25 13.76
CA MET A 359 14.03 -1.15 12.69
C MET A 359 15.22 -1.84 12.02
N LEU A 360 16.25 -1.11 11.63
CA LEU A 360 17.47 -1.66 11.00
C LEU A 360 18.23 -2.62 11.94
N SER A 361 18.12 -2.44 13.25
CA SER A 361 18.71 -3.36 14.24
C SER A 361 17.87 -4.64 14.42
N LEU A 362 16.55 -4.56 14.25
CA LEU A 362 15.64 -5.70 14.33
C LEU A 362 15.74 -6.61 13.09
N LEU A 363 15.75 -6.02 11.89
CA LEU A 363 15.62 -6.77 10.63
C LEU A 363 16.59 -7.96 10.44
N PRO A 364 17.89 -7.86 10.75
CA PRO A 364 18.83 -8.99 10.59
C PRO A 364 18.44 -10.19 11.45
N THR A 365 17.82 -9.96 12.61
CA THR A 365 17.37 -11.03 13.51
C THR A 365 16.21 -11.85 12.93
N LEU A 366 15.51 -11.30 11.94
CA LEU A 366 14.30 -11.89 11.34
C LEU A 366 14.58 -12.59 10.00
N ALA A 367 15.82 -12.58 9.52
CA ALA A 367 16.24 -13.15 8.23
C ALA A 367 16.31 -14.70 8.22
N SER A 368 15.65 -15.37 9.19
CA SER A 368 15.71 -16.83 9.39
C SER A 368 14.37 -17.55 9.20
#